data_AF-A0AAU3INV0-F1
#
_entry.id   AF-A0AAU3INV0-F1
#
_cell.length_a   1.000
_cell.length_b   1.000
_cell.length_c   1.000
_cell.angle_alpha   90.00
_cell.angle_beta   90.00
_cell.angle_gamma   90.00
#
_symmetry.space_group_name_H-M   'P 1'
#
loop_
_entity.id
_entity.type
_entity.pdbx_description
1 polymer ?
#
loop_
_entity_poly.entity_id
_entity_poly.type
_entity_poly.pdbx_seq_one_letter_code
_entity_poly.pdbx_strand_id
1 'polypeptide(L)'
;MPVASANAHAIRGAIARLNDPNCSRFASQIRHTGGCRQPIHLRGKVEHWDRATGTLLHRYSTRLEPDGVLRVPCKTRRASRCPACAETYRADTYHLIRAGLIGGKGVPTSVTAHPCLFVTLTAPSFGPVHTRRQHNGSVLPCHPRRDAEPCPHGRVLSCTARHGADDDCLGEPLCPDCYDYTGSVLFNAVAPLLWKRFADALRRHLAKLGGLTLRNMRDQLVVSFAKVAEYQRRGVVHLHAVIRLDGPAGPISQPPAWATLDLLSQAVQHAVSVVTAKTPAHDGHPERVLRWGAQLDTRPITMDGELTDQAVAG
;
A
#
# COMPACT_ATOMS: atom_id res chain seq x y z
N MET A 1 -18.43 -15.13 10.87
CA MET A 1 -17.58 -16.32 10.59
C MET A 1 -18.46 -17.36 9.92
N PRO A 2 -18.01 -18.10 8.89
CA PRO A 2 -18.81 -19.21 8.39
C PRO A 2 -19.05 -20.17 9.54
N VAL A 3 -20.31 -20.54 9.75
CA VAL A 3 -20.71 -21.48 10.80
C VAL A 3 -20.07 -22.82 10.45
N ALA A 4 -19.04 -23.22 11.21
CA ALA A 4 -18.44 -24.53 11.03
C ALA A 4 -19.43 -25.58 11.54
N SER A 5 -20.21 -26.19 10.64
CA SER A 5 -21.02 -27.35 11.01
C SER A 5 -20.07 -28.51 11.33
N ALA A 6 -20.01 -28.92 12.59
CA ALA A 6 -19.19 -30.05 13.01
C ALA A 6 -19.68 -31.33 12.29
N ASN A 7 -18.88 -31.83 11.34
CA ASN A 7 -19.14 -33.11 10.70
C ASN A 7 -18.37 -34.24 11.42
N ALA A 8 -18.72 -35.50 11.14
CA ALA A 8 -18.12 -36.66 11.81
C ALA A 8 -16.59 -36.72 11.65
N HIS A 9 -16.03 -36.16 10.57
CA HIS A 9 -14.58 -36.07 10.38
C HIS A 9 -13.94 -35.04 11.32
N ALA A 10 -14.56 -33.87 11.47
CA ALA A 10 -14.11 -32.84 12.41
C ALA A 10 -14.15 -33.34 13.86
N ILE A 11 -15.21 -34.06 14.25
CA ILE A 11 -15.34 -34.64 15.60
C ILE A 11 -14.24 -35.69 15.85
N ARG A 12 -14.04 -36.63 14.91
CA ARG A 12 -12.96 -37.62 15.02
C ARG A 12 -11.58 -36.97 15.09
N GLY A 13 -11.34 -35.95 14.26
CA GLY A 13 -10.11 -35.17 14.30
C GLY A 13 -9.89 -34.48 15.65
N ALA A 14 -10.94 -33.90 16.24
CA ALA A 14 -10.87 -33.27 17.55
C ALA A 14 -10.55 -34.29 18.66
N ILE A 15 -11.21 -35.45 18.66
CA ILE A 15 -10.93 -36.54 19.62
C ILE A 15 -9.48 -37.02 19.48
N ALA A 16 -9.01 -37.25 18.26
CA ALA A 16 -7.63 -37.66 18.01
C ALA A 16 -6.62 -36.62 18.54
N ARG A 17 -6.91 -35.32 18.38
CA ARG A 17 -6.06 -34.25 18.91
C ARG A 17 -6.07 -34.19 20.43
N LEU A 18 -7.23 -34.35 21.06
CA LEU A 18 -7.36 -34.32 22.52
C LEU A 18 -6.61 -35.47 23.19
N ASN A 19 -6.47 -36.61 22.50
CA ASN A 19 -5.73 -37.77 22.98
C ASN A 19 -4.25 -37.78 22.58
N ASP A 20 -3.75 -36.79 21.83
CA ASP A 20 -2.34 -36.65 21.47
C ASP A 20 -1.52 -36.12 22.66
N PRO A 21 -0.42 -36.77 23.09
CA PRO A 21 0.46 -36.26 24.13
C PRO A 21 0.97 -34.83 23.88
N ASN A 22 1.05 -34.41 22.61
CA ASN A 22 1.47 -33.08 22.19
C ASN A 22 0.28 -32.10 21.99
N CYS A 23 -0.92 -32.43 22.45
CA CYS A 23 -2.12 -31.59 22.29
C CYS A 23 -1.92 -30.16 22.81
N SER A 24 -1.26 -30.00 23.96
CA SER A 24 -0.97 -28.69 24.56
C SER A 24 -0.08 -27.84 23.64
N ARG A 25 0.96 -28.44 23.06
CA ARG A 25 1.88 -27.79 22.11
C ARG A 25 1.14 -27.45 20.81
N PHE A 26 0.33 -28.36 20.29
CA PHE A 26 -0.51 -28.11 19.11
C PHE A 26 -1.46 -26.93 19.34
N ALA A 27 -2.19 -26.91 20.46
CA ALA A 27 -3.10 -25.83 20.80
C ALA A 27 -2.36 -24.49 20.97
N SER A 28 -1.14 -24.51 21.53
CA SER A 28 -0.27 -23.32 21.59
C SER A 28 0.09 -22.81 20.20
N GLN A 29 0.46 -23.69 19.26
CA GLN A 29 0.74 -23.28 17.88
C GLN A 29 -0.49 -22.67 17.23
N ILE A 30 -1.67 -23.29 17.36
CA ILE A 30 -2.91 -22.76 16.79
C ILE A 30 -3.23 -21.37 17.34
N ARG A 31 -3.14 -21.15 18.66
CA ARG A 31 -3.31 -19.83 19.25
C ARG A 31 -2.32 -18.80 18.70
N HIS A 32 -1.06 -19.18 18.51
CA HIS A 32 -0.02 -18.30 17.95
C HIS A 32 -0.30 -17.88 16.49
N THR A 33 -1.09 -18.65 15.74
CA THR A 33 -1.51 -18.22 14.40
C THR A 33 -2.54 -17.08 14.39
N GLY A 34 -3.10 -16.72 15.55
CA GLY A 34 -3.99 -15.56 15.70
C GLY A 34 -5.27 -15.63 14.87
N GLY A 35 -5.81 -16.83 14.62
CA GLY A 35 -7.02 -17.02 13.80
C GLY A 35 -6.76 -16.95 12.29
N CYS A 36 -5.50 -17.09 11.85
CA CYS A 36 -5.14 -17.18 10.45
C CYS A 36 -5.95 -18.29 9.73
N ARG A 37 -6.58 -17.94 8.60
CA ARG A 37 -7.37 -18.90 7.79
C ARG A 37 -6.53 -19.88 6.98
N GLN A 38 -5.29 -19.53 6.67
CA GLN A 38 -4.40 -20.31 5.79
C GLN A 38 -2.97 -20.36 6.37
N PRO A 39 -2.75 -20.91 7.57
CA PRO A 39 -1.43 -20.91 8.20
C PRO A 39 -0.38 -21.59 7.31
N ILE A 40 0.82 -21.04 7.30
CA ILE A 40 1.97 -21.63 6.59
C ILE A 40 2.55 -22.73 7.48
N HIS A 41 2.75 -23.90 6.91
CA HIS A 41 3.34 -25.05 7.59
C HIS A 41 4.83 -25.15 7.24
N LEU A 42 5.68 -24.87 8.22
CA LEU A 42 7.13 -24.93 8.07
C LEU A 42 7.65 -26.30 8.54
N ARG A 43 8.57 -26.88 7.76
CA ARG A 43 9.39 -28.04 8.13
C ARG A 43 10.85 -27.66 8.02
N GLY A 44 11.63 -27.96 9.03
CA GLY A 44 13.05 -27.63 9.08
C GLY A 44 13.67 -27.73 10.47
N LYS A 45 14.90 -27.22 10.57
CA LYS A 45 15.65 -27.06 11.80
C LYS A 45 16.34 -25.70 11.82
N VAL A 46 16.57 -25.17 13.01
CA VAL A 46 17.36 -23.96 13.25
C VAL A 46 18.50 -24.36 14.18
N GLU A 47 19.73 -24.06 13.79
CA GLU A 47 20.92 -24.32 14.60
C GLU A 47 21.66 -22.99 14.78
N HIS A 48 21.91 -22.61 16.03
CA HIS A 48 22.72 -21.44 16.36
C HIS A 48 24.11 -21.92 16.73
N TRP A 49 25.10 -21.45 15.97
CA TRP A 49 26.50 -21.79 16.16
C TRP A 49 27.26 -20.55 16.66
N ASP A 50 28.13 -20.74 17.63
CA ASP A 50 29.15 -19.76 17.97
C ASP A 50 30.16 -19.68 16.82
N ARG A 51 30.32 -18.49 16.23
CA ARG A 51 31.21 -18.30 15.08
C ARG A 51 32.69 -18.32 15.44
N ALA A 52 33.05 -18.01 16.69
CA ALA A 52 34.43 -17.98 17.14
C ALA A 52 34.92 -19.37 17.54
N THR A 53 34.07 -20.16 18.19
CA THR A 53 34.44 -21.49 18.71
C THR A 53 33.95 -22.66 17.86
N GLY A 54 32.98 -22.44 16.97
CA GLY A 54 32.33 -23.51 16.22
C GLY A 54 31.39 -24.39 17.06
N THR A 55 31.04 -23.95 18.28
CA THR A 55 30.19 -24.71 19.20
C THR A 55 28.70 -24.53 18.85
N LEU A 56 27.93 -25.62 18.88
CA LEU A 56 26.48 -25.56 18.73
C LEU A 56 25.84 -25.06 20.04
N LEU A 57 25.25 -23.86 20.01
CA LEU A 57 24.62 -23.22 21.16
C LEU A 57 23.17 -23.66 21.34
N HIS A 58 22.44 -23.83 20.23
CA HIS A 58 21.02 -24.15 20.27
C HIS A 58 20.62 -24.90 19.00
N ARG A 59 19.76 -25.91 19.15
CA ARG A 59 19.13 -26.62 18.03
C ARG A 59 17.62 -26.72 18.27
N TYR A 60 16.88 -26.27 17.28
CA TYR A 60 15.44 -26.48 17.16
C TYR A 60 15.15 -27.35 15.94
N SER A 61 14.19 -28.28 16.04
CA SER A 61 13.71 -29.04 14.89
C SER A 61 12.21 -29.24 14.94
N THR A 62 11.55 -28.96 13.81
CA THR A 62 10.12 -29.24 13.63
C THR A 62 9.76 -30.72 13.75
N ARG A 63 10.72 -31.65 13.70
CA ARG A 63 10.48 -33.08 13.97
C ARG A 63 9.93 -33.33 15.38
N LEU A 64 10.21 -32.41 16.31
CA LEU A 64 9.73 -32.45 17.69
C LEU A 64 8.40 -31.70 17.87
N GLU A 65 7.85 -31.12 16.80
CA GLU A 65 6.56 -30.44 16.83
C GLU A 65 5.42 -31.40 16.46
N PRO A 66 4.18 -31.14 16.92
CA PRO A 66 2.99 -31.84 16.46
C PRO A 66 2.91 -31.92 14.92
N ASP A 67 2.71 -33.13 14.39
CA ASP A 67 2.72 -33.47 12.95
C ASP A 67 4.04 -33.18 12.20
N GLY A 68 5.12 -32.91 12.94
CA GLY A 68 6.41 -32.56 12.38
C GLY A 68 6.43 -31.16 11.74
N VAL A 69 5.54 -30.25 12.15
CA VAL A 69 5.38 -28.92 11.53
C VAL A 69 5.27 -27.79 12.56
N LEU A 70 5.81 -26.63 12.18
CA LEU A 70 5.56 -25.36 12.85
C LEU A 70 4.56 -24.54 12.04
N ARG A 71 3.45 -24.14 12.67
CA ARG A 71 2.41 -23.32 12.04
C ARG A 71 2.66 -21.85 12.33
N VAL A 72 2.73 -21.03 11.27
CA VAL A 72 2.87 -19.57 11.37
C VAL A 72 1.75 -18.87 10.61
N PRO A 73 1.32 -17.66 11.03
CA PRO A 73 0.30 -16.92 10.30
C PRO A 73 0.76 -16.62 8.86
N CYS A 74 -0.19 -16.60 7.93
CA CYS A 74 0.10 -16.38 6.51
C CYS A 74 0.62 -14.97 6.18
N LYS A 75 0.38 -14.01 7.10
CA LYS A 75 0.74 -12.58 6.96
C LYS A 75 0.23 -11.94 5.68
N THR A 76 -0.83 -12.48 5.05
CA THR A 76 -1.46 -11.84 3.91
C THR A 76 -2.16 -10.56 4.36
N ARG A 77 -2.01 -9.49 3.59
CA ARG A 77 -2.73 -8.23 3.77
C ARG A 77 -4.13 -8.22 3.14
N ARG A 78 -4.53 -9.31 2.46
CA ARG A 78 -5.80 -9.38 1.72
C ARG A 78 -6.90 -9.92 2.64
N ALA A 79 -7.79 -9.04 3.10
CA ALA A 79 -8.93 -9.41 3.95
C ALA A 79 -9.81 -10.50 3.32
N SER A 80 -9.99 -10.47 2.00
CA SER A 80 -10.72 -11.50 1.25
C SER A 80 -10.11 -12.90 1.35
N ARG A 81 -8.79 -13.01 1.56
CA ARG A 81 -8.09 -14.30 1.77
C ARG A 81 -8.03 -14.70 3.24
N CYS A 82 -7.65 -13.77 4.12
CA CYS A 82 -7.55 -14.02 5.54
C CYS A 82 -7.83 -12.74 6.35
N PRO A 83 -9.07 -12.57 6.87
CA PRO A 83 -9.46 -11.39 7.63
C PRO A 83 -8.58 -11.14 8.86
N ALA A 84 -8.23 -12.18 9.62
CA ALA A 84 -7.45 -12.04 10.85
C ALA A 84 -6.06 -11.44 10.60
N CYS A 85 -5.25 -12.05 9.72
CA CYS A 85 -3.93 -11.51 9.37
C CYS A 85 -3.99 -10.12 8.72
N ALA A 86 -5.01 -9.85 7.89
CA ALA A 86 -5.19 -8.54 7.28
C ALA A 86 -5.51 -7.47 8.32
N GLU A 87 -6.31 -7.80 9.33
CA GLU A 87 -6.66 -6.89 10.43
C GLU A 87 -5.46 -6.61 11.33
N THR A 88 -4.68 -7.63 11.69
CA THR A 88 -3.41 -7.40 12.43
C THR A 88 -2.49 -6.48 11.64
N TYR A 89 -2.32 -6.73 10.34
CA TYR A 89 -1.50 -5.86 9.49
C TYR A 89 -2.03 -4.42 9.44
N ARG A 90 -3.35 -4.23 9.32
CA ARG A 90 -4.00 -2.91 9.31
C ARG A 90 -3.76 -2.17 10.63
N ALA A 91 -3.96 -2.82 11.78
CA ALA A 91 -3.72 -2.24 13.10
C ALA A 91 -2.23 -1.89 13.32
N ASP A 92 -1.31 -2.77 12.93
CA ASP A 92 0.14 -2.51 13.01
C ASP A 92 0.53 -1.31 12.13
N THR A 93 0.01 -1.25 10.90
CA THR A 93 0.27 -0.14 9.97
C THR A 93 -0.31 1.17 10.49
N TYR A 94 -1.53 1.15 11.02
CA TYR A 94 -2.15 2.31 11.69
C TYR A 94 -1.24 2.86 12.78
N HIS A 95 -0.76 2.00 13.67
CA HIS A 95 0.10 2.44 14.77
C HIS A 95 1.47 2.94 14.30
N LEU A 96 2.06 2.37 13.24
CA LEU A 96 3.31 2.85 12.68
C LEU A 96 3.16 4.25 12.06
N ILE A 97 2.09 4.45 11.26
CA ILE A 97 1.80 5.75 10.64
C ILE A 97 1.52 6.79 11.73
N ARG A 98 0.61 6.48 12.66
CA ARG A 98 0.24 7.37 13.77
C ARG A 98 1.44 7.75 14.63
N ALA A 99 2.27 6.78 15.04
CA ALA A 99 3.47 7.07 15.82
C ALA A 99 4.44 7.98 15.07
N GLY A 100 4.56 7.82 13.75
CA GLY A 100 5.36 8.72 12.91
C GLY A 100 4.79 10.14 12.83
N LEU A 101 3.48 10.32 12.89
CA LEU A 101 2.86 11.64 12.73
C LEU A 101 2.78 12.44 14.04
N ILE A 102 2.47 11.78 15.15
CA ILE A 102 2.20 12.46 16.43
C ILE A 102 3.07 11.99 17.60
N GLY A 103 4.03 11.09 17.35
CA GLY A 103 4.85 10.48 18.38
C GLY A 103 4.21 9.25 19.05
N GLY A 104 4.98 8.61 19.92
CA GLY A 104 4.67 7.33 20.56
C GLY A 104 5.52 6.17 20.05
N LYS A 105 5.50 5.03 20.76
CA LYS A 105 6.28 3.82 20.41
C LYS A 105 7.78 4.10 20.10
N GLY A 106 8.40 5.01 20.85
CA GLY A 106 9.80 5.41 20.67
C GLY A 106 10.02 6.61 19.74
N VAL A 107 8.98 7.16 19.13
CA VAL A 107 9.02 8.41 18.36
C VAL A 107 8.66 9.59 19.27
N PRO A 108 9.44 10.69 19.31
CA PRO A 108 9.14 11.83 20.15
C PRO A 108 7.97 12.65 19.58
N THR A 109 7.27 13.39 20.43
CA THR A 109 6.14 14.23 20.02
C THR A 109 6.55 15.41 19.13
N SER A 110 7.84 15.78 19.11
CA SER A 110 8.38 16.86 18.27
C SER A 110 8.25 16.59 16.76
N VAL A 111 7.97 15.35 16.34
CA VAL A 111 7.74 15.02 14.91
C VAL A 111 6.55 15.75 14.30
N THR A 112 5.61 16.24 15.11
CA THR A 112 4.48 17.05 14.64
C THR A 112 4.91 18.38 14.02
N ALA A 113 6.11 18.88 14.36
CA ALA A 113 6.68 20.09 13.79
C ALA A 113 7.46 19.84 12.49
N HIS A 114 7.65 18.58 12.08
CA HIS A 114 8.41 18.24 10.88
C HIS A 114 7.53 18.43 9.64
N PRO A 115 8.04 19.00 8.53
CA PRO A 115 7.28 19.16 7.29
C PRO A 115 6.77 17.82 6.79
N CYS A 116 5.45 17.71 6.64
CA CYS A 116 4.79 16.48 6.27
C CYS A 116 3.68 16.72 5.25
N LEU A 117 3.67 15.90 4.20
CA LEU A 117 2.63 15.91 3.15
C LEU A 117 1.94 14.57 3.07
N PHE A 118 0.63 14.62 2.91
CA PHE A 118 -0.17 13.57 2.30
C PHE A 118 -0.17 13.78 0.77
N VAL A 119 0.21 12.75 0.02
CA VAL A 119 0.33 12.79 -1.43
C VAL A 119 -0.47 11.65 -2.04
N THR A 120 -1.36 11.97 -2.98
CA THR A 120 -2.06 10.97 -3.80
C THR A 120 -1.51 11.01 -5.23
N LEU A 121 -0.85 9.92 -5.64
CA LEU A 121 -0.37 9.69 -7.00
C LEU A 121 -1.38 8.82 -7.75
N THR A 122 -1.99 9.39 -8.79
CA THR A 122 -2.99 8.68 -9.59
C THR A 122 -2.42 8.13 -10.89
N ALA A 123 -3.08 7.13 -11.44
CA ALA A 123 -2.82 6.67 -12.78
C ALA A 123 -3.35 7.66 -13.83
N PRO A 124 -2.79 7.67 -15.06
CA PRO A 124 -3.40 8.38 -16.17
C PRO A 124 -4.77 7.78 -16.53
N SER A 125 -5.51 8.49 -17.38
CA SER A 125 -6.74 7.95 -17.98
C SER A 125 -6.37 6.91 -19.05
N PHE A 126 -7.13 5.81 -19.09
CA PHE A 126 -7.08 4.77 -20.13
C PHE A 126 -8.35 4.73 -20.97
N GLY A 127 -9.25 5.71 -20.79
CA GLY A 127 -10.57 5.73 -21.40
C GLY A 127 -11.63 6.17 -20.38
N PRO A 128 -12.79 6.67 -20.83
CA PRO A 128 -13.87 7.08 -19.95
C PRO A 128 -14.53 5.86 -19.30
N VAL A 129 -14.73 5.92 -17.99
CA VAL A 129 -15.41 4.89 -17.19
C VAL A 129 -16.58 5.49 -16.44
N HIS A 130 -17.55 4.68 -16.06
CA HIS A 130 -18.59 5.13 -15.13
C HIS A 130 -17.96 5.58 -13.82
N THR A 131 -18.27 6.81 -13.40
CA THR A 131 -17.78 7.40 -12.16
C THR A 131 -18.92 8.05 -11.39
N ARG A 132 -18.85 7.97 -10.07
CA ARG A 132 -19.71 8.76 -9.18
C ARG A 132 -19.02 10.08 -8.93
N ARG A 133 -19.62 11.17 -9.43
CA ARG A 133 -19.14 12.53 -9.21
C ARG A 133 -20.03 13.20 -8.18
N GLN A 134 -19.42 13.90 -7.22
CA GLN A 134 -20.16 14.62 -6.19
C GLN A 134 -19.60 16.04 -6.06
N HIS A 135 -20.48 17.00 -5.86
CA HIS A 135 -20.12 18.38 -5.55
C HIS A 135 -21.14 18.96 -4.57
N ASN A 136 -20.67 19.54 -3.46
CA ASN A 136 -21.50 20.12 -2.40
C ASN A 136 -22.64 19.19 -1.95
N GLY A 137 -22.31 17.92 -1.66
CA GLY A 137 -23.28 16.90 -1.25
C GLY A 137 -24.14 16.32 -2.38
N SER A 138 -24.23 16.98 -3.53
CA SER A 138 -25.07 16.55 -4.65
C SER A 138 -24.35 15.61 -5.62
N VAL A 139 -24.99 14.50 -5.98
CA VAL A 139 -24.48 13.58 -7.02
C VAL A 139 -24.71 14.21 -8.40
N LEU A 140 -23.61 14.40 -9.12
CA LEU A 140 -23.58 14.95 -10.47
C LEU A 140 -23.76 13.83 -11.52
N PRO A 141 -24.22 14.17 -12.73
CA PRO A 141 -24.15 13.26 -13.86
C PRO A 141 -22.73 12.72 -14.08
N CYS A 142 -22.65 11.43 -14.37
CA CYS A 142 -21.41 10.67 -14.52
C CYS A 142 -20.44 11.30 -15.53
N HIS A 143 -20.82 11.31 -16.80
CA HIS A 143 -20.07 11.84 -17.93
C HIS A 143 -21.00 12.57 -18.90
N PRO A 144 -21.58 13.71 -18.50
CA PRO A 144 -22.44 14.48 -19.40
C PRO A 144 -21.58 15.09 -20.52
N ARG A 145 -21.96 14.84 -21.77
CA ARG A 145 -21.44 15.54 -22.94
C ARG A 145 -22.62 15.93 -23.82
N ARG A 146 -22.66 17.20 -24.24
CA ARG A 146 -23.57 17.66 -25.28
C ARG A 146 -23.00 17.28 -26.64
N ASP A 147 -23.87 16.87 -27.55
CA ASP A 147 -23.55 16.57 -28.95
C ASP A 147 -22.35 15.62 -29.12
N ALA A 148 -22.27 14.61 -28.23
CA ALA A 148 -21.19 13.64 -28.27
C ALA A 148 -21.35 12.74 -29.49
N GLU A 149 -20.43 12.88 -30.44
CA GLU A 149 -20.31 11.95 -31.56
C GLU A 149 -20.08 10.52 -31.04
N PRO A 150 -20.69 9.51 -31.68
CA PRO A 150 -20.37 8.12 -31.40
C PRO A 150 -18.87 7.85 -31.61
N CYS A 151 -18.30 7.02 -30.75
CA CYS A 151 -16.96 6.49 -30.99
C CYS A 151 -16.95 5.60 -32.24
N PRO A 152 -15.76 5.19 -32.74
CA PRO A 152 -15.67 4.28 -33.89
C PRO A 152 -16.43 2.95 -33.76
N HIS A 153 -16.81 2.55 -32.54
CA HIS A 153 -17.60 1.37 -32.23
C HIS A 153 -19.11 1.65 -32.13
N GLY A 154 -19.56 2.84 -32.52
CA GLY A 154 -20.97 3.25 -32.53
C GLY A 154 -21.54 3.60 -31.15
N ARG A 155 -20.72 3.71 -30.11
CA ARG A 155 -21.17 4.07 -28.75
C ARG A 155 -20.93 5.53 -28.44
N VAL A 156 -21.94 6.22 -27.94
CA VAL A 156 -21.77 7.58 -27.41
C VAL A 156 -21.04 7.50 -26.06
N LEU A 157 -19.86 8.11 -25.96
CA LEU A 157 -19.06 8.13 -24.72
C LEU A 157 -19.58 9.18 -23.73
N SER A 158 -20.87 9.09 -23.40
CA SER A 158 -21.56 9.93 -22.43
C SER A 158 -22.46 9.09 -21.54
N CYS A 159 -22.57 9.50 -20.28
CA CYS A 159 -23.52 8.95 -19.33
C CYS A 159 -24.09 10.09 -18.48
N THR A 160 -25.39 10.33 -18.54
CA THR A 160 -26.06 11.37 -17.74
C THR A 160 -26.63 10.84 -16.42
N ALA A 161 -26.52 9.52 -16.17
CA ALA A 161 -26.95 8.92 -14.92
C ALA A 161 -26.19 9.49 -13.72
N ARG A 162 -26.88 9.56 -12.58
CA ARG A 162 -26.34 9.95 -11.28
C ARG A 162 -26.12 8.70 -10.45
N HIS A 163 -24.93 8.12 -10.54
CA HIS A 163 -24.65 6.82 -9.94
C HIS A 163 -24.66 6.85 -8.40
N GLY A 164 -25.27 5.82 -7.82
CA GLY A 164 -25.17 5.49 -6.40
C GLY A 164 -23.74 5.09 -6.01
N ALA A 165 -23.43 5.06 -4.72
CA ALA A 165 -22.09 4.68 -4.24
C ALA A 165 -21.74 3.20 -4.52
N ASP A 166 -22.76 2.37 -4.62
CA ASP A 166 -22.67 0.92 -4.75
C ASP A 166 -23.14 0.41 -6.11
N ASP A 167 -23.33 1.30 -7.10
CA ASP A 167 -23.67 0.91 -8.46
C ASP A 167 -22.56 0.01 -9.04
N ASP A 168 -22.94 -1.19 -9.51
CA ASP A 168 -22.01 -2.21 -10.00
C ASP A 168 -21.20 -1.73 -11.21
N CYS A 169 -21.79 -0.89 -12.06
CA CYS A 169 -21.13 -0.38 -13.25
C CYS A 169 -19.98 0.60 -12.96
N LEU A 170 -19.82 1.08 -11.72
CA LEU A 170 -18.75 2.02 -11.39
C LEU A 170 -17.36 1.44 -11.70
N GLY A 171 -16.59 2.16 -12.52
CA GLY A 171 -15.29 1.74 -13.00
C GLY A 171 -15.32 0.98 -14.33
N GLU A 172 -16.49 0.54 -14.80
CA GLU A 172 -16.64 -0.06 -16.13
C GLU A 172 -16.47 0.98 -17.23
N PRO A 173 -15.81 0.65 -18.35
CA PRO A 173 -15.70 1.56 -19.48
C PRO A 173 -17.04 1.89 -20.14
N LEU A 174 -17.23 3.15 -20.53
CA LEU A 174 -18.40 3.55 -21.34
C LEU A 174 -18.43 2.81 -22.70
N CYS A 175 -17.26 2.47 -23.23
CA CYS A 175 -17.08 1.61 -24.38
C CYS A 175 -15.92 0.66 -24.11
N PRO A 176 -16.19 -0.67 -23.95
CA PRO A 176 -15.14 -1.66 -23.70
C PRO A 176 -14.04 -1.61 -24.77
N ASP A 177 -14.41 -1.45 -26.05
CA ASP A 177 -13.45 -1.47 -27.15
C ASP A 177 -12.61 -0.18 -27.26
N CYS A 178 -13.05 0.92 -26.64
CA CYS A 178 -12.26 2.16 -26.58
C CYS A 178 -11.29 2.21 -25.39
N TYR A 179 -11.42 1.28 -24.43
CA TYR A 179 -10.62 1.32 -23.21
C TYR A 179 -9.26 0.64 -23.42
N ASP A 180 -8.18 1.32 -23.03
CA ASP A 180 -6.82 0.80 -23.11
C ASP A 180 -6.52 -0.16 -21.96
N TYR A 181 -7.08 -1.37 -22.05
CA TYR A 181 -6.85 -2.44 -21.07
C TYR A 181 -5.36 -2.76 -20.94
N THR A 182 -4.65 -2.89 -22.06
CA THR A 182 -3.21 -3.16 -22.08
C THR A 182 -2.45 -2.10 -21.29
N GLY A 183 -2.70 -0.81 -21.56
CA GLY A 183 -2.09 0.29 -20.81
C GLY A 183 -2.39 0.23 -19.32
N SER A 184 -3.63 -0.07 -18.94
CA SER A 184 -4.06 -0.16 -17.53
C SER A 184 -3.36 -1.29 -16.76
N VAL A 185 -3.22 -2.47 -17.39
CA VAL A 185 -2.52 -3.64 -16.82
C VAL A 185 -1.03 -3.36 -16.71
N LEU A 186 -0.42 -2.83 -17.77
CA LEU A 186 1.00 -2.47 -17.79
C LEU A 186 1.33 -1.40 -16.75
N PHE A 187 0.45 -0.40 -16.56
CA PHE A 187 0.60 0.60 -15.50
C PHE A 187 0.62 -0.03 -14.12
N ASN A 188 -0.34 -0.91 -13.81
CA ASN A 188 -0.35 -1.63 -12.55
C ASN A 188 0.93 -2.44 -12.33
N ALA A 189 1.45 -3.08 -13.39
CA ALA A 189 2.69 -3.85 -13.34
C ALA A 189 3.92 -2.98 -13.03
N VAL A 190 4.02 -1.78 -13.62
CA VAL A 190 5.17 -0.88 -13.41
C VAL A 190 4.98 0.16 -12.29
N ALA A 191 3.81 0.22 -11.64
CA ALA A 191 3.56 1.15 -10.54
C ALA A 191 4.62 1.09 -9.41
N PRO A 192 5.15 -0.09 -9.01
CA PRO A 192 6.27 -0.16 -8.06
C PRO A 192 7.56 0.51 -8.57
N LEU A 193 7.85 0.37 -9.88
CA LEU A 193 9.01 1.02 -10.51
C LEU A 193 8.81 2.53 -10.62
N LEU A 194 7.61 2.99 -10.98
CA LEU A 194 7.25 4.41 -10.96
C LEU A 194 7.41 4.99 -9.55
N TRP A 195 6.98 4.28 -8.51
CA TRP A 195 7.20 4.72 -7.12
C TRP A 195 8.68 4.84 -6.78
N LYS A 196 9.49 3.83 -7.14
CA LYS A 196 10.94 3.87 -6.89
C LYS A 196 11.57 5.10 -7.56
N ARG A 197 11.25 5.33 -8.83
CA ARG A 197 11.75 6.48 -9.59
C ARG A 197 11.23 7.82 -9.03
N PHE A 198 10.00 7.86 -8.52
CA PHE A 198 9.45 9.00 -7.78
C PHE A 198 10.26 9.30 -6.53
N ALA A 199 10.49 8.32 -5.65
CA ALA A 199 11.29 8.53 -4.44
C ALA A 199 12.73 8.97 -4.76
N ASP A 200 13.32 8.46 -5.84
CA ASP A 200 14.65 8.87 -6.30
C ASP A 200 14.66 10.29 -6.89
N ALA A 201 13.64 10.66 -7.67
CA ALA A 201 13.50 12.01 -8.23
C ALA A 201 13.23 13.05 -7.13
N LEU A 202 12.36 12.72 -6.17
CA LEU A 202 12.04 13.54 -5.01
C LEU A 202 13.30 13.91 -4.22
N ARG A 203 14.10 12.90 -3.83
CA ARG A 203 15.34 13.13 -3.07
C ARG A 203 16.37 13.93 -3.86
N ARG A 204 16.50 13.69 -5.17
CA ARG A 204 17.41 14.45 -6.03
C ARG A 204 16.98 15.91 -6.16
N HIS A 205 15.68 16.16 -6.28
CA HIS A 205 15.17 17.52 -6.41
C HIS A 205 15.25 18.29 -5.08
N LEU A 206 14.97 17.65 -3.95
CA LEU A 206 15.21 18.23 -2.62
C LEU A 206 16.67 18.63 -2.41
N ALA A 207 17.62 17.76 -2.78
CA ALA A 207 19.04 18.09 -2.70
C ALA A 207 19.37 19.32 -3.55
N LYS A 208 18.85 19.38 -4.79
CA LYS A 208 19.03 20.53 -5.67
C LYS A 208 18.46 21.83 -5.07
N LEU A 209 17.25 21.79 -4.50
CA LEU A 209 16.62 22.96 -3.88
C LEU A 209 17.40 23.43 -2.64
N GLY A 210 18.01 22.52 -1.90
CA GLY A 210 18.91 22.86 -0.79
C GLY A 210 20.33 23.27 -1.22
N GLY A 211 20.65 23.28 -2.51
CA GLY A 211 22.01 23.57 -2.99
C GLY A 211 23.04 22.48 -2.66
N LEU A 212 22.59 21.25 -2.44
CA LEU A 212 23.40 20.13 -1.97
C LEU A 212 23.54 19.03 -3.03
N THR A 213 24.62 18.26 -2.92
CA THR A 213 24.66 16.93 -3.54
C THR A 213 23.76 15.97 -2.76
N LEU A 214 23.30 14.90 -3.41
CA LEU A 214 22.51 13.87 -2.73
C LEU A 214 23.25 13.23 -1.55
N ARG A 215 24.59 13.14 -1.63
CA ARG A 215 25.44 12.65 -0.54
C ARG A 215 25.37 13.60 0.66
N ASN A 216 25.67 14.87 0.45
CA ASN A 216 25.68 15.87 1.53
C ASN A 216 24.29 16.07 2.15
N MET A 217 23.22 15.95 1.35
CA MET A 217 21.86 16.00 1.88
C MET A 217 21.58 14.86 2.86
N ARG A 218 22.09 13.64 2.62
CA ARG A 218 21.86 12.49 3.52
C ARG A 218 22.50 12.66 4.89
N ASP A 219 23.53 13.50 5.00
CA ASP A 219 24.17 13.83 6.27
C ASP A 219 23.35 14.86 7.09
N GLN A 220 22.32 15.48 6.49
CA GLN A 220 21.51 16.53 7.11
C GLN A 220 20.02 16.21 7.17
N LEU A 221 19.51 15.40 6.24
CA LEU A 221 18.09 15.22 6.01
C LEU A 221 17.76 13.77 5.62
N VAL A 222 16.76 13.22 6.31
CA VAL A 222 16.14 11.94 5.98
C VAL A 222 14.74 12.20 5.41
N VAL A 223 14.46 11.61 4.24
CA VAL A 223 13.11 11.59 3.67
C VAL A 223 12.42 10.29 4.09
N SER A 224 11.55 10.41 5.09
CA SER A 224 10.74 9.31 5.62
C SER A 224 9.43 9.23 4.86
N PHE A 225 8.97 8.03 4.51
CA PHE A 225 7.63 7.86 3.94
C PHE A 225 6.98 6.54 4.34
N ALA A 226 5.65 6.58 4.39
CA ALA A 226 4.79 5.40 4.34
C ALA A 226 3.91 5.51 3.10
N LYS A 227 3.64 4.39 2.43
CA LYS A 227 2.77 4.39 1.25
C LYS A 227 1.80 3.23 1.26
N VAL A 228 0.60 3.48 0.78
CA VAL A 228 -0.45 2.48 0.57
C VAL A 228 -0.82 2.49 -0.91
N ALA A 229 -1.05 1.30 -1.45
CA ALA A 229 -1.55 1.11 -2.79
C ALA A 229 -3.00 0.65 -2.70
N GLU A 230 -3.90 1.39 -3.34
CA GLU A 230 -5.33 1.10 -3.36
C GLU A 230 -5.79 0.97 -4.81
N TYR A 231 -6.73 0.05 -5.02
CA TYR A 231 -7.35 -0.15 -6.32
C TYR A 231 -8.56 0.76 -6.45
N GLN A 232 -8.56 1.58 -7.49
CA GLN A 232 -9.76 2.30 -7.92
C GLN A 232 -10.81 1.30 -8.40
N ARG A 233 -12.09 1.70 -8.42
CA ARG A 233 -13.19 0.86 -8.95
C ARG A 233 -12.90 0.28 -10.34
N ARG A 234 -12.17 1.01 -11.19
CA ARG A 234 -11.70 0.54 -12.52
C ARG A 234 -10.50 -0.41 -12.49
N GLY A 235 -10.10 -0.93 -11.33
CA GLY A 235 -8.99 -1.89 -11.17
C GLY A 235 -7.58 -1.30 -11.35
N VAL A 236 -7.44 0.02 -11.46
CA VAL A 236 -6.14 0.69 -11.60
C VAL A 236 -5.65 1.20 -10.25
N VAL A 237 -4.37 1.01 -9.95
CA VAL A 237 -3.78 1.41 -8.68
C VAL A 237 -3.56 2.92 -8.58
N HIS A 238 -3.92 3.51 -7.45
CA HIS A 238 -3.36 4.80 -7.01
C HIS A 238 -2.56 4.60 -5.72
N LEU A 239 -1.62 5.51 -5.47
CA LEU A 239 -0.80 5.48 -4.26
C LEU A 239 -1.15 6.66 -3.37
N HIS A 240 -1.40 6.37 -2.11
CA HIS A 240 -1.37 7.37 -1.04
C HIS A 240 -0.02 7.27 -0.33
N ALA A 241 0.61 8.41 -0.07
CA ALA A 241 1.86 8.46 0.65
C ALA A 241 1.86 9.58 1.69
N VAL A 242 2.31 9.24 2.89
CA VAL A 242 2.74 10.22 3.88
C VAL A 242 4.24 10.39 3.69
N ILE A 243 4.69 11.61 3.42
CA ILE A 243 6.10 11.94 3.21
C ILE A 243 6.49 13.00 4.22
N ARG A 244 7.52 12.73 5.02
CA ARG A 244 8.01 13.63 6.08
C ARG A 244 9.51 13.87 5.94
N LEU A 245 9.91 15.11 6.23
CA LEU A 245 11.31 15.52 6.29
C LEU A 245 11.80 15.47 7.74
N ASP A 246 12.79 14.63 8.01
CA ASP A 246 13.41 14.45 9.32
C ASP A 246 14.89 14.87 9.28
N GLY A 247 15.50 15.13 10.44
CA GLY A 247 16.95 15.33 10.54
C GLY A 247 17.76 14.04 10.33
N PRO A 248 19.10 14.09 10.47
CA PRO A 248 19.97 12.96 10.13
C PRO A 248 19.84 11.76 11.07
N ALA A 249 19.38 11.96 12.30
CA ALA A 249 19.04 10.88 13.23
C ALA A 249 17.58 10.40 13.08
N GLY A 250 16.91 10.77 11.97
CA GLY A 250 15.52 10.45 11.71
C GLY A 250 14.58 11.22 12.63
N PRO A 251 13.47 10.62 13.08
CA PRO A 251 12.36 11.33 13.72
C PRO A 251 12.72 11.97 15.07
N ILE A 252 13.86 11.63 15.68
CA ILE A 252 14.34 12.25 16.93
C ILE A 252 15.11 13.56 16.69
N SER A 253 15.42 13.89 15.45
CA SER A 253 16.17 15.09 15.08
C SER A 253 15.34 15.95 14.13
N GLN A 254 15.36 17.27 14.36
CA GLN A 254 14.68 18.22 13.49
C GLN A 254 15.35 18.28 12.11
N PRO A 255 14.57 18.44 11.03
CA PRO A 255 15.12 18.74 9.72
C PRO A 255 15.81 20.11 9.72
N PRO A 256 16.76 20.36 8.80
CA PRO A 256 17.41 21.65 8.68
C PRO A 256 16.41 22.73 8.26
N ALA A 257 16.65 23.99 8.66
CA ALA A 257 15.70 25.10 8.45
C ALA A 257 15.33 25.34 6.97
N TRP A 258 16.20 25.00 6.03
CA TRP A 258 15.93 25.13 4.60
C TRP A 258 14.91 24.10 4.10
N ALA A 259 14.76 22.95 4.76
CA ALA A 259 13.91 21.86 4.32
C ALA A 259 12.45 22.12 4.72
N THR A 260 11.78 23.02 4.00
CA THR A 260 10.41 23.46 4.32
C THR A 260 9.33 22.61 3.64
N LEU A 261 8.09 22.80 4.06
CA LEU A 261 6.89 22.20 3.44
C LEU A 261 6.72 22.63 1.97
N ASP A 262 7.07 23.88 1.64
CA ASP A 262 6.99 24.40 0.28
C ASP A 262 8.01 23.71 -0.63
N LEU A 263 9.25 23.53 -0.16
CA LEU A 263 10.26 22.78 -0.93
C LEU A 263 9.87 21.32 -1.10
N LEU A 264 9.26 20.71 -0.08
CA LEU A 264 8.72 19.35 -0.19
C LEU A 264 7.63 19.29 -1.28
N SER A 265 6.70 20.25 -1.28
CA SER A 265 5.61 20.32 -2.27
C SER A 265 6.14 20.51 -3.68
N GLN A 266 7.10 21.43 -3.88
CA GLN A 266 7.78 21.64 -5.16
C GLN A 266 8.50 20.37 -5.64
N ALA A 267 9.20 19.69 -4.74
CA ALA A 267 9.92 18.46 -5.08
C ALA A 267 8.99 17.30 -5.44
N VAL A 268 7.82 17.19 -4.78
CA VAL A 268 6.77 16.23 -5.15
C VAL A 268 6.24 16.54 -6.55
N GLN A 269 5.85 17.79 -6.82
CA GLN A 269 5.36 18.20 -8.14
C GLN A 269 6.36 17.92 -9.26
N HIS A 270 7.64 18.25 -9.02
CA HIS A 270 8.71 17.93 -9.97
C HIS A 270 8.88 16.42 -10.17
N ALA A 271 8.90 15.63 -9.10
CA ALA A 271 9.06 14.18 -9.20
C ALA A 271 7.91 13.53 -9.99
N VAL A 272 6.68 13.99 -9.81
CA VAL A 272 5.53 13.51 -10.59
C VAL A 272 5.67 13.82 -12.08
N SER A 273 6.14 15.02 -12.44
CA SER A 273 6.18 15.47 -13.83
C SER A 273 7.28 14.80 -14.66
N VAL A 274 8.40 14.38 -14.04
CA VAL A 274 9.56 13.83 -14.76
C VAL A 274 9.61 12.30 -14.76
N VAL A 275 8.87 11.63 -13.88
CA VAL A 275 9.00 10.19 -13.71
C VAL A 275 8.24 9.42 -14.78
N THR A 276 8.99 8.58 -15.47
CA THR A 276 8.46 7.63 -16.45
C THR A 276 8.95 6.22 -16.13
N ALA A 277 8.30 5.20 -16.67
CA ALA A 277 8.73 3.80 -16.68
C ALA A 277 8.51 3.22 -18.07
N LYS A 278 9.48 2.45 -18.58
CA LYS A 278 9.37 1.77 -19.86
C LYS A 278 8.90 0.34 -19.64
N THR A 279 7.96 -0.12 -20.46
CA THR A 279 7.61 -1.55 -20.59
C THR A 279 8.15 -2.05 -21.92
N PRO A 280 8.94 -3.14 -21.94
CA PRO A 280 9.48 -3.68 -23.19
C PRO A 280 8.35 -4.13 -24.12
N ALA A 281 8.64 -4.17 -25.42
CA ALA A 281 7.74 -4.77 -26.39
C ALA A 281 7.57 -6.27 -26.11
N HIS A 282 6.35 -6.79 -26.22
CA HIS A 282 6.03 -8.18 -25.98
C HIS A 282 4.75 -8.59 -26.71
N ASP A 283 4.76 -9.73 -27.41
CA ASP A 283 3.59 -10.35 -28.06
C ASP A 283 2.69 -9.37 -28.83
N GLY A 284 3.28 -8.64 -29.79
CA GLY A 284 2.55 -7.69 -30.63
C GLY A 284 2.19 -6.37 -29.94
N HIS A 285 2.50 -6.20 -28.66
CA HIS A 285 2.43 -4.91 -27.98
C HIS A 285 3.77 -4.16 -28.08
N PRO A 286 3.78 -2.91 -28.61
CA PRO A 286 5.00 -2.12 -28.72
C PRO A 286 5.52 -1.68 -27.35
N GLU A 287 6.78 -1.24 -27.29
CA GLU A 287 7.32 -0.56 -26.11
C GLU A 287 6.40 0.61 -25.73
N ARG A 288 6.14 0.77 -24.43
CA ARG A 288 5.36 1.90 -23.90
C ARG A 288 6.13 2.64 -22.83
N VAL A 289 5.90 3.95 -22.78
CA VAL A 289 6.37 4.82 -21.71
C VAL A 289 5.16 5.20 -20.86
N LEU A 290 5.16 4.75 -19.61
CA LEU A 290 4.11 5.01 -18.63
C LEU A 290 4.57 6.06 -17.62
N ARG A 291 3.63 6.85 -17.11
CA ARG A 291 3.86 7.95 -16.16
C ARG A 291 2.68 8.07 -15.20
N TRP A 292 2.85 8.85 -14.15
CA TRP A 292 1.72 9.25 -13.30
C TRP A 292 0.70 10.09 -14.08
N GLY A 293 -0.55 10.07 -13.63
CA GLY A 293 -1.61 10.92 -14.17
C GLY A 293 -1.40 12.39 -13.79
N ALA A 294 -2.14 13.27 -14.47
CA ALA A 294 -2.09 14.71 -14.20
C ALA A 294 -2.73 15.08 -12.85
N GLN A 295 -3.62 14.24 -12.32
CA GLN A 295 -4.26 14.47 -11.03
C GLN A 295 -3.28 14.12 -9.91
N LEU A 296 -2.72 15.15 -9.29
CA LEU A 296 -1.92 15.10 -8.09
C LEU A 296 -2.67 15.83 -6.99
N ASP A 297 -2.87 15.17 -5.86
CA ASP A 297 -3.43 15.79 -4.67
C ASP A 297 -2.36 15.79 -3.58
N THR A 298 -1.99 16.98 -3.12
CA THR A 298 -0.97 17.20 -2.09
C THR A 298 -1.58 18.04 -0.99
N ARG A 299 -1.61 17.51 0.23
CA ARG A 299 -2.19 18.18 1.38
C ARG A 299 -1.19 18.20 2.53
N PRO A 300 -0.92 19.37 3.13
CA PRO A 300 -0.18 19.47 4.38
C PRO A 300 -0.82 18.59 5.47
N ILE A 301 0.02 17.90 6.23
CA ILE A 301 -0.41 17.29 7.50
C ILE A 301 0.11 18.21 8.60
N THR A 302 -0.82 18.96 9.20
CA THR A 302 -0.58 19.81 10.37
C THR A 302 -1.57 19.43 11.47
N MET A 303 -1.23 19.70 12.73
CA MET A 303 -2.11 19.43 13.87
C MET A 303 -3.42 20.25 13.82
N ASP A 304 -3.46 21.32 13.03
CA ASP A 304 -4.57 22.29 12.95
C ASP A 304 -5.36 22.22 11.62
N GLY A 305 -5.08 21.25 10.73
CA GLY A 305 -5.57 21.22 9.34
C GLY A 305 -6.68 20.18 9.02
N GLU A 306 -7.27 20.30 7.83
CA GLU A 306 -8.43 19.51 7.32
C GLU A 306 -8.23 17.98 7.24
N LEU A 307 -6.99 17.49 7.31
CA LEU A 307 -6.68 16.06 7.39
C LEU A 307 -6.28 15.71 8.82
N THR A 308 -7.28 15.35 9.63
CA THR A 308 -7.02 14.77 10.94
C THR A 308 -6.37 13.38 10.80
N ASP A 309 -5.56 12.98 11.76
CA ASP A 309 -4.84 11.69 11.80
C ASP A 309 -5.72 10.46 11.53
N GLN A 310 -7.01 10.57 11.82
CA GLN A 310 -8.01 9.52 11.58
C GLN A 310 -8.25 9.27 10.09
N ALA A 311 -8.13 10.29 9.23
CA ALA A 311 -8.37 10.17 7.80
C ALA A 311 -7.19 9.53 7.02
N VAL A 312 -5.98 9.60 7.56
CA VAL A 312 -4.76 9.10 6.90
C VAL A 312 -4.41 7.66 7.32
N ALA A 313 -4.83 7.26 8.53
CA ALA A 313 -4.52 5.94 9.08
C ALA A 313 -5.73 4.97 9.07
N GLY A 314 -6.94 5.44 8.77
CA GLY A 314 -8.19 4.67 8.75
C GLY A 314 -8.29 3.63 7.66
#